data_AF-A0A2D8V0H2-F1
#
_entry.id   AF-A0A2D8V0H2-F1
#
_cell.length_a   1.000
_cell.length_b   1.000
_cell.length_c   1.000
_cell.angle_alpha   90.00
_cell.angle_beta   90.00
_cell.angle_gamma   90.00
#
_symmetry.space_group_name_H-M   'P 1'
#
loop_
_entity.id
_entity.type
_entity.pdbx_description
1 polymer ?
#
loop_
_entity_poly.entity_id
_entity_poly.type
_entity_poly.pdbx_seq_one_letter_code
_entity_poly.pdbx_strand_id
1 'polypeptide(L)'
;MTVARKVWMRFDLSGQTVDRNRPATLTLHTSKDISPTDWDIELYGLLEGFKPTGGSQDIDWSERSLTWNNAPGNDTSSPTAFGKSVKFITTTRVNVDRVSKPAGSFFTFNIRSLKPFPQPDGTVTLILSTSSGRHQVLNFASRENKTFPGPLLTIQSSGHDLN
;
A
#
# COMPACT_ATOMS: atom_id res chain seq x y z
N MET A 1 3.66 -24.29 -4.88
CA MET A 1 4.37 -22.99 -4.81
C MET A 1 3.45 -21.99 -4.14
N THR A 2 3.93 -21.29 -3.12
CA THR A 2 3.17 -20.22 -2.45
C THR A 2 3.27 -18.96 -3.29
N VAL A 3 2.14 -18.37 -3.70
CA VAL A 3 2.12 -17.16 -4.55
C VAL A 3 1.52 -16.02 -3.76
N ALA A 4 2.30 -15.03 -3.34
CA ALA A 4 1.72 -13.80 -2.81
C ALA A 4 1.54 -12.75 -3.91
N ARG A 5 0.42 -12.03 -3.83
CA ARG A 5 0.18 -10.84 -4.63
C ARG A 5 0.71 -9.65 -3.85
N LYS A 6 1.52 -8.83 -4.50
CA LYS A 6 2.10 -7.62 -3.95
C LYS A 6 1.64 -6.43 -4.77
N VAL A 7 1.32 -5.32 -4.10
CA VAL A 7 0.91 -4.07 -4.75
C VAL A 7 1.71 -2.94 -4.15
N TRP A 8 2.34 -2.12 -4.99
CA TRP A 8 3.03 -0.90 -4.59
C TRP A 8 2.13 0.29 -4.89
N MET A 9 2.00 1.20 -3.92
CA MET A 9 1.26 2.44 -4.04
C MET A 9 2.17 3.58 -3.61
N ARG A 10 2.32 4.59 -4.47
CA ARG A 10 3.11 5.78 -4.17
C ARG A 10 2.19 6.98 -4.01
N PHE A 11 2.38 7.69 -2.91
CA PHE A 11 1.63 8.90 -2.57
C PHE A 11 2.58 10.07 -2.57
N ASP A 12 2.26 11.09 -3.35
CA ASP A 12 3.00 12.34 -3.35
C ASP A 12 2.49 13.24 -2.22
N LEU A 13 3.37 13.55 -1.28
CA LEU A 13 3.09 14.47 -0.17
C LEU A 13 3.82 15.80 -0.36
N SER A 14 4.53 16.00 -1.48
CA SER A 14 5.16 17.26 -1.81
C SER A 14 4.11 18.36 -1.91
N GLY A 15 4.42 19.53 -1.35
CA GLY A 15 3.48 20.65 -1.27
C GLY A 15 2.38 20.53 -0.20
N GLN A 16 2.34 19.46 0.60
CA GLN A 16 1.40 19.33 1.71
C GLN A 16 2.09 19.55 3.07
N THR A 17 1.50 20.37 3.93
CA THR A 17 1.93 20.50 5.34
C THR A 17 1.37 19.34 6.15
N VAL A 18 2.14 18.25 6.26
CA VAL A 18 1.73 17.02 6.93
C VAL A 18 2.60 16.72 8.16
N ASP A 19 1.97 16.46 9.31
CA ASP A 19 2.69 15.94 10.49
C ASP A 19 2.79 14.43 10.39
N ARG A 20 3.98 13.97 9.97
CA ARG A 20 4.28 12.56 9.76
C ARG A 20 4.39 11.77 11.07
N ASN A 21 4.40 12.44 12.23
CA ASN A 21 4.33 11.79 13.54
C ASN A 21 2.90 11.42 13.93
N ARG A 22 1.90 12.00 13.27
CA ARG A 22 0.49 11.67 13.51
C ARG A 22 0.09 10.38 12.81
N PRO A 23 -0.96 9.71 13.31
CA PRO A 23 -1.57 8.60 12.59
C PRO A 23 -2.05 9.01 11.20
N ALA A 24 -1.95 8.07 10.27
CA ALA A 24 -2.51 8.16 8.94
C ALA A 24 -3.43 6.97 8.68
N THR A 25 -4.35 7.14 7.75
CA THR A 25 -5.29 6.10 7.32
C THR A 25 -5.19 5.91 5.83
N LEU A 26 -4.86 4.69 5.41
CA LEU A 26 -4.98 4.28 4.01
C LEU A 26 -6.38 3.69 3.80
N THR A 27 -7.13 4.22 2.85
CA THR A 27 -8.45 3.72 2.44
C THR A 27 -8.38 3.16 1.03
N LEU A 28 -8.89 1.95 0.84
CA LEU A 28 -8.95 1.26 -0.44
C LEU A 28 -10.40 0.88 -0.75
N HIS A 29 -10.84 1.13 -1.98
CA HIS A 29 -12.16 0.72 -2.46
C HIS A 29 -12.04 -0.49 -3.37
N THR A 30 -13.04 -1.37 -3.34
CA THR A 30 -13.11 -2.53 -4.22
C THR A 30 -13.54 -2.10 -5.61
N SER A 31 -12.92 -2.65 -6.65
CA SER A 31 -13.31 -2.32 -8.03
C SER A 31 -14.42 -3.22 -8.58
N LYS A 32 -14.72 -4.32 -7.87
CA LYS A 32 -15.71 -5.34 -8.24
C LYS A 32 -16.33 -5.93 -6.98
N ASP A 33 -17.46 -6.60 -7.18
CA ASP A 33 -18.08 -7.40 -6.12
C ASP A 33 -17.10 -8.47 -5.61
N ILE A 34 -17.14 -8.71 -4.30
CA ILE A 34 -16.28 -9.68 -3.63
C ILE A 34 -17.14 -10.82 -3.09
N SER A 35 -16.75 -12.05 -3.41
CA SER A 35 -17.37 -13.27 -2.86
C SER A 35 -17.04 -13.45 -1.36
N PRO A 36 -17.95 -14.06 -0.57
CA PRO A 36 -17.75 -14.36 0.85
C PRO A 36 -16.48 -15.17 1.13
N THR A 37 -15.40 -14.50 1.50
CA THR A 37 -14.09 -15.09 1.77
C THR A 37 -13.29 -14.12 2.63
N ASP A 38 -12.38 -14.64 3.43
CA ASP A 38 -11.49 -13.81 4.24
C ASP A 38 -10.13 -13.64 3.58
N TRP A 39 -9.63 -12.41 3.58
CA TRP A 39 -8.26 -12.07 3.21
C TRP A 39 -7.51 -11.49 4.39
N ASP A 40 -6.34 -12.04 4.69
CA ASP A 40 -5.37 -11.42 5.58
C ASP A 40 -4.41 -10.59 4.71
N ILE A 41 -4.51 -9.27 4.83
CA ILE A 41 -3.73 -8.32 4.05
C ILE A 41 -2.76 -7.61 4.98
N GLU A 42 -1.49 -7.68 4.64
CA GLU A 42 -0.41 -7.02 5.35
C GLU A 42 -0.04 -5.72 4.63
N LEU A 43 0.12 -4.66 5.40
CA LEU A 43 0.59 -3.37 4.94
C LEU A 43 2.03 -3.18 5.40
N TYR A 44 2.88 -2.79 4.46
CA TYR A 44 4.27 -2.43 4.65
C TYR A 44 4.54 -1.03 4.12
N GLY A 45 5.67 -0.46 4.53
CA GLY A 45 6.22 0.77 3.97
C GLY A 45 7.65 0.57 3.50
N LEU A 46 8.00 1.26 2.42
CA LEU A 46 9.39 1.39 1.99
C LEU A 46 10.09 2.40 2.90
N LEU A 47 11.20 1.99 3.52
CA LEU A 47 11.95 2.83 4.44
C LEU A 47 12.58 4.03 3.71
N GLU A 48 12.68 5.14 4.43
CA GLU A 48 13.48 6.30 4.03
C GLU A 48 14.93 5.88 3.75
N GLY A 49 15.55 6.53 2.75
CA GLY A 49 16.93 6.24 2.37
C GLY A 49 17.09 4.91 1.62
N PHE A 50 16.00 4.31 1.15
CA PHE A 50 16.07 3.22 0.17
C PHE A 50 16.95 3.67 -0.99
N LYS A 51 17.89 2.79 -1.36
CA LYS A 51 18.67 2.92 -2.58
C LYS A 51 18.42 1.65 -3.39
N PRO A 52 18.10 1.76 -4.68
CA PRO A 52 17.90 0.59 -5.51
C PRO A 52 19.17 -0.25 -5.53
N THR A 53 19.02 -1.55 -5.30
CA THR A 53 20.07 -2.53 -5.54
C THR A 53 19.80 -3.25 -6.85
N GLY A 54 20.87 -3.65 -7.55
CA GLY A 54 20.88 -4.24 -8.89
C GLY A 54 19.55 -4.79 -9.40
N GLY A 55 19.04 -4.18 -10.47
CA GLY A 55 17.78 -4.58 -11.09
C GLY A 55 16.54 -3.91 -10.49
N SER A 56 16.59 -3.29 -9.30
CA SER A 56 15.46 -2.52 -8.74
C SER A 56 15.37 -1.11 -9.32
N GLN A 57 14.16 -0.59 -9.52
CA GLN A 57 13.95 0.83 -9.78
C GLN A 57 14.11 1.62 -8.47
N ASP A 58 14.60 2.85 -8.59
CA ASP A 58 14.57 3.83 -7.51
C ASP A 58 13.12 4.31 -7.26
N ILE A 59 12.98 5.48 -6.68
CA ILE A 59 11.71 6.22 -6.61
C ILE A 59 11.14 6.60 -7.98
N ASP A 60 11.93 6.66 -9.06
CA ASP A 60 11.45 6.97 -10.42
C ASP A 60 10.94 5.74 -11.19
N TRP A 61 9.87 5.13 -10.68
CA TRP A 61 9.16 4.09 -11.41
C TRP A 61 7.98 4.64 -12.20
N SER A 62 7.87 4.18 -13.45
CA SER A 62 6.72 4.42 -14.33
C SER A 62 5.97 3.12 -14.55
N GLU A 63 4.69 3.18 -14.90
CA GLU A 63 3.88 2.00 -15.24
C GLU A 63 4.49 1.17 -16.38
N ARG A 64 5.31 1.79 -17.25
CA ARG A 64 5.96 1.12 -18.38
C ARG A 64 7.23 0.39 -18.00
N SER A 65 7.89 0.81 -16.93
CA SER A 65 9.21 0.30 -16.52
C SER A 65 9.16 -0.58 -15.30
N LEU A 66 8.11 -0.47 -14.47
CA LEU A 66 7.94 -1.29 -13.29
C LEU A 66 7.52 -2.71 -13.66
N THR A 67 8.25 -3.69 -13.14
CA THR A 67 8.02 -5.12 -13.23
C THR A 67 8.16 -5.72 -11.83
N TRP A 68 7.71 -6.96 -11.65
CA TRP A 68 7.94 -7.65 -10.38
C TRP A 68 9.44 -7.74 -10.03
N ASN A 69 10.31 -7.95 -11.03
CA ASN A 69 11.76 -8.10 -10.83
C ASN A 69 12.47 -6.81 -10.39
N ASN A 70 11.84 -5.66 -10.60
CA ASN A 70 12.45 -4.37 -10.30
C ASN A 70 11.65 -3.52 -9.32
N ALA A 71 10.61 -4.09 -8.71
CA ALA A 71 9.78 -3.36 -7.77
C ALA A 71 10.55 -2.97 -6.50
N PRO A 72 10.44 -1.72 -6.01
CA PRO A 72 11.20 -1.23 -4.87
C PRO A 72 11.07 -2.12 -3.62
N GLY A 73 12.21 -2.57 -3.08
CA GLY A 73 12.25 -3.39 -1.88
C GLY A 73 11.67 -4.81 -2.03
N ASN A 74 11.36 -5.25 -3.25
CA ASN A 74 10.96 -6.63 -3.49
C ASN A 74 12.13 -7.60 -3.29
N ASP A 75 11.83 -8.82 -2.82
CA ASP A 75 12.78 -9.94 -2.88
C ASP A 75 12.42 -10.80 -4.09
N THR A 76 13.27 -10.78 -5.12
CA THR A 76 13.03 -11.54 -6.35
C THR A 76 13.36 -13.03 -6.21
N SER A 77 13.89 -13.45 -5.07
CA SER A 77 14.10 -14.87 -4.74
C SER A 77 12.93 -15.46 -3.96
N SER A 78 12.00 -14.61 -3.48
CA SER A 78 10.90 -15.03 -2.63
C SER A 78 9.56 -14.39 -3.03
N PRO A 79 8.54 -15.19 -3.37
CA PRO A 79 7.23 -14.65 -3.74
C PRO A 79 6.57 -13.91 -2.57
N THR A 80 6.89 -14.26 -1.32
CA THR A 80 6.24 -13.71 -0.11
C THR A 80 7.11 -12.73 0.67
N ALA A 81 8.44 -12.78 0.55
CA ALA A 81 9.33 -11.93 1.35
C ALA A 81 9.61 -10.57 0.69
N PHE A 82 10.11 -9.63 1.49
CA PHE A 82 10.62 -8.35 1.03
C PHE A 82 12.08 -8.20 1.44
N GLY A 83 12.80 -7.31 0.76
CA GLY A 83 14.14 -6.89 1.16
C GLY A 83 14.13 -6.10 2.47
N LYS A 84 15.32 -5.88 3.04
CA LYS A 84 15.52 -5.18 4.32
C LYS A 84 15.03 -3.73 4.33
N SER A 85 14.83 -3.12 3.15
CA SER A 85 14.30 -1.77 3.00
C SER A 85 12.78 -1.67 3.16
N VAL A 86 12.08 -2.79 3.35
CA VAL A 86 10.63 -2.80 3.56
C VAL A 86 10.35 -3.17 5.01
N LYS A 87 9.46 -2.41 5.65
CA LYS A 87 9.08 -2.60 7.04
C LYS A 87 7.59 -2.85 7.18
N PHE A 88 7.24 -3.88 7.93
CA PHE A 88 5.86 -4.17 8.29
C PHE A 88 5.25 -3.01 9.10
N ILE A 89 4.02 -2.63 8.75
CA ILE A 89 3.26 -1.59 9.44
C ILE A 89 2.15 -2.23 10.27
N THR A 90 1.27 -2.99 9.61
CA THR A 90 0.10 -3.60 10.25
C THR A 90 -0.48 -4.71 9.38
N THR A 91 -1.38 -5.49 9.96
CA THR A 91 -2.23 -6.43 9.23
C THR A 91 -3.69 -6.02 9.38
N THR A 92 -4.50 -6.31 8.38
CA THR A 92 -5.95 -6.14 8.43
C THR A 92 -6.59 -7.34 7.78
N ARG A 93 -7.56 -7.92 8.49
CA ARG A 93 -8.42 -8.94 7.93
C ARG A 93 -9.56 -8.25 7.18
N VAL A 94 -9.60 -8.41 5.88
CA VAL A 94 -10.78 -8.10 5.08
C VAL A 94 -11.73 -9.28 5.24
N ASN A 95 -12.68 -9.12 6.16
CA ASN A 95 -13.76 -10.08 6.34
C ASN A 95 -14.91 -9.73 5.40
N VAL A 96 -15.18 -10.62 4.46
CA VAL A 96 -16.40 -10.59 3.68
C VAL A 96 -17.24 -11.69 4.32
N ASP A 97 -18.14 -11.29 5.21
CA ASP A 97 -19.09 -12.17 5.89
C ASP A 97 -19.81 -13.08 4.88
N ARG A 98 -20.72 -13.96 5.32
CA ARG A 98 -21.47 -14.88 4.44
C ARG A 98 -22.28 -14.23 3.29
N VAL A 99 -22.23 -12.90 3.15
CA VAL A 99 -22.84 -12.11 2.08
C VAL A 99 -21.73 -11.41 1.28
N SER A 100 -21.81 -11.48 -0.05
CA SER A 100 -20.87 -10.78 -0.93
C SER A 100 -20.84 -9.28 -0.61
N LYS A 101 -19.65 -8.67 -0.68
CA LYS A 101 -19.51 -7.22 -0.56
C LYS A 101 -19.63 -6.61 -1.96
N PRO A 102 -20.47 -5.59 -2.18
CA PRO A 102 -20.59 -4.96 -3.48
C PRO A 102 -19.29 -4.22 -3.86
N ALA A 103 -19.11 -4.00 -5.15
CA ALA A 103 -18.11 -3.08 -5.67
C ALA A 103 -18.25 -1.69 -5.01
N GLY A 104 -17.13 -1.02 -4.78
CA GLY A 104 -17.08 0.25 -4.04
C GLY A 104 -17.08 0.12 -2.52
N SER A 105 -17.16 -1.10 -1.97
CA SER A 105 -16.90 -1.32 -0.54
C SER A 105 -15.49 -0.86 -0.18
N PHE A 106 -15.29 -0.31 1.02
CA PHE A 106 -14.00 0.22 1.43
C PHE A 106 -13.39 -0.52 2.63
N PHE A 107 -12.06 -0.50 2.69
CA PHE A 107 -11.27 -1.04 3.78
C PHE A 107 -10.20 -0.04 4.19
N THR A 108 -9.91 0.02 5.48
CA THR A 108 -8.96 0.99 6.04
C THR A 108 -7.82 0.30 6.76
N PHE A 109 -6.61 0.84 6.59
CA PHE A 109 -5.44 0.47 7.36
C PHE A 109 -5.00 1.66 8.21
N ASN A 110 -4.87 1.43 9.51
CA ASN A 110 -4.37 2.44 10.44
C ASN A 110 -2.84 2.38 10.51
N ILE A 111 -2.20 3.48 10.18
CA ILE A 111 -0.74 3.64 10.16
C ILE A 111 -0.40 4.56 11.33
N ARG A 112 0.34 4.06 12.33
CA ARG A 112 0.64 4.83 13.55
C ARG A 112 1.45 6.11 13.27
N SER A 113 2.38 6.04 12.33
CA SER A 113 3.19 7.17 11.90
C SER A 113 3.80 6.87 10.53
N LEU A 114 3.86 7.89 9.68
CA LEU A 114 4.52 7.82 8.38
C LEU A 114 6.00 8.18 8.43
N LYS A 115 6.51 8.68 9.57
CA LYS A 115 7.88 9.17 9.76
C LYS A 115 8.99 8.29 9.15
N PRO A 116 8.95 6.95 9.22
CA PRO A 116 10.06 6.11 8.73
C PRO A 116 10.10 5.93 7.21
N PHE A 117 9.10 6.39 6.48
CA PHE A 117 8.84 6.04 5.08
C PHE A 117 8.97 7.14 4.01
N PRO A 118 9.12 8.45 4.33
CA PRO A 118 9.25 9.47 3.29
C PRO A 118 10.50 9.22 2.46
N GLN A 119 10.38 9.47 1.17
CA GLN A 119 11.49 9.44 0.24
C GLN A 119 12.00 10.87 -0.01
N PRO A 120 13.22 11.05 -0.55
CA PRO A 120 13.82 12.37 -0.75
C PRO A 120 12.99 13.33 -1.63
N ASP A 121 12.18 12.78 -2.53
CA ASP A 121 11.26 13.52 -3.42
C ASP A 121 9.94 13.93 -2.75
N GLY A 122 9.76 13.65 -1.45
CA GLY A 122 8.53 13.95 -0.72
C GLY A 122 7.44 12.90 -0.88
N THR A 123 7.70 11.77 -1.54
CA THR A 123 6.72 10.69 -1.69
C THR A 123 6.80 9.67 -0.55
N VAL A 124 5.73 8.89 -0.37
CA VAL A 124 5.70 7.71 0.49
C VAL A 124 5.26 6.52 -0.34
N THR A 125 5.96 5.39 -0.20
CA THR A 125 5.57 4.13 -0.85
C THR A 125 5.04 3.14 0.18
N LEU A 126 3.78 2.76 0.01
CA LEU A 126 3.09 1.74 0.79
C LEU A 126 2.94 0.47 -0.05
N ILE A 127 3.07 -0.69 0.58
CA ILE A 127 3.08 -1.98 -0.10
C ILE A 127 2.06 -2.90 0.57
N LEU A 128 1.14 -3.46 -0.20
CA LEU A 128 0.24 -4.52 0.26
C LEU A 128 0.81 -5.88 -0.12
N SER A 129 0.65 -6.85 0.77
CA SER A 129 0.92 -8.25 0.49
C SER A 129 -0.17 -9.13 1.09
N THR A 130 -0.42 -10.27 0.47
CA THR A 130 -1.22 -11.35 1.08
C THR A 130 -0.29 -12.27 1.88
N SER A 131 -0.59 -12.47 3.17
CA SER A 131 0.27 -13.23 4.09
C SER A 131 0.38 -14.74 3.78
N SER A 132 -0.67 -15.33 3.18
CA SER A 132 -0.79 -16.79 3.03
C SER A 132 -0.67 -17.32 1.59
N GLY A 133 -0.29 -16.45 0.64
CA GLY A 133 -0.01 -16.84 -0.74
C GLY A 133 -1.11 -17.64 -1.45
N ARG A 134 -2.38 -17.23 -1.24
CA ARG A 134 -3.55 -17.85 -1.86
C ARG A 134 -3.66 -17.43 -3.33
N HIS A 135 -4.20 -18.32 -4.17
CA HIS A 135 -4.56 -18.02 -5.57
C HIS A 135 -5.78 -17.07 -5.72
N GLN A 136 -6.28 -16.50 -4.62
CA GLN A 136 -7.43 -15.61 -4.64
C GLN A 136 -6.99 -14.19 -4.97
N VAL A 137 -7.80 -13.51 -5.77
CA VAL A 137 -7.54 -12.14 -6.22
C VAL A 137 -8.55 -11.22 -5.57
N LEU A 138 -8.05 -10.26 -4.78
CA LEU A 138 -8.81 -9.11 -4.32
C LEU A 138 -8.47 -7.93 -5.22
N ASN A 139 -9.50 -7.27 -5.76
CA ASN A 139 -9.32 -6.18 -6.71
C ASN A 139 -9.71 -4.86 -6.04
N PHE A 140 -8.74 -3.94 -5.97
CA PHE A 140 -8.98 -2.56 -5.54
C PHE A 140 -9.10 -1.65 -6.75
N ALA A 141 -9.79 -0.53 -6.59
CA ALA A 141 -9.85 0.54 -7.55
C ALA A 141 -8.49 1.28 -7.59
N SER A 142 -7.97 1.54 -8.79
CA SER A 142 -6.82 2.42 -9.00
C SER A 142 -7.28 3.87 -9.16
N ARG A 143 -6.33 4.80 -9.29
CA ARG A 143 -6.62 6.22 -9.55
C ARG A 143 -7.35 6.43 -10.89
N GLU A 144 -7.12 5.56 -11.86
CA GLU A 144 -7.69 5.58 -13.21
C GLU A 144 -9.08 4.92 -13.25
N ASN A 145 -9.53 4.32 -12.16
CA ASN A 145 -10.88 3.79 -12.06
C ASN A 145 -11.90 4.94 -12.17
N LYS A 146 -12.84 4.81 -13.10
CA LYS A 146 -13.82 5.86 -13.38
C LYS A 146 -15.04 5.85 -12.46
N THR A 147 -15.24 4.76 -11.71
CA THR A 147 -16.46 4.51 -10.93
C THR A 147 -16.22 4.66 -9.43
N PHE A 148 -15.12 4.11 -8.94
CA PHE A 148 -14.79 4.09 -7.51
C PHE A 148 -13.48 4.83 -7.24
N PRO A 149 -13.33 5.49 -6.08
CA PRO A 149 -12.11 6.21 -5.76
C PRO A 149 -10.90 5.28 -5.66
N GLY A 150 -9.76 5.75 -6.17
CA GLY A 150 -8.48 5.07 -5.98
C GLY A 150 -8.01 5.06 -4.53
N PRO A 151 -6.80 4.54 -4.27
CA PRO A 151 -6.21 4.54 -2.93
C PRO A 151 -6.10 5.96 -2.38
N LEU A 152 -6.56 6.15 -1.15
CA LEU A 152 -6.52 7.45 -0.46
C LEU A 152 -5.72 7.33 0.82
N LEU A 153 -4.68 8.17 0.95
CA LEU A 153 -3.90 8.30 2.19
C LEU A 153 -4.30 9.61 2.87
N THR A 154 -4.98 9.51 4.01
CA THR A 154 -5.34 10.66 4.84
C THR A 154 -4.38 10.75 6.01
N ILE A 155 -3.84 11.95 6.27
CA ILE A 155 -2.93 12.23 7.37
C ILE A 155 -3.60 13.28 8.25
N GLN A 156 -3.64 13.08 9.56
CA GLN A 156 -4.11 14.13 10.46
C GLN A 156 -3.13 15.31 10.38
N SER A 157 -3.61 16.46 9.88
CA SER A 157 -2.85 17.71 9.88
C SER A 157 -2.63 18.18 11.32
N SER A 158 -1.51 18.83 11.58
CA SER A 158 -1.35 19.64 12.80
C SER A 158 -2.40 20.75 12.75
N GLY A 159 -3.45 20.65 13.54
CA GLY A 159 -4.30 21.80 13.81
C GLY A 159 -3.43 22.90 14.40
N HIS A 160 -3.36 24.05 13.74
CA HIS A 160 -3.03 25.29 14.42
C HIS A 160 -4.34 25.70 15.10
N ASP A 161 -4.55 25.23 16.34
CA ASP A 161 -5.60 25.78 17.18
C ASP A 161 -5.20 27.24 17.46
N LEU A 162 -5.83 28.16 16.75
CA LEU A 162 -5.77 29.58 17.07
C LEU A 162 -6.67 29.82 18.28
N ASN A 163 -6.06 30.06 19.44
CA ASN A 163 -6.66 30.84 20.51
C ASN A 163 -5.82 32.11 20.68
#